data_AF-A0A9Q3ENH5-F1
#
_entry.id   AF-A0A9Q3ENH5-F1
#
_cell.length_a   1.000
_cell.length_b   1.000
_cell.length_c   1.000
_cell.angle_alpha   90.00
_cell.angle_beta   90.00
_cell.angle_gamma   90.00
#
_symmetry.space_group_name_H-M   'P 1'
#
loop_
_entity.id
_entity.type
_entity.pdbx_description
1 polymer ?
#
loop_
_entity_poly.entity_id
_entity_poly.type
_entity_poly.pdbx_seq_one_letter_code
_entity_poly.pdbx_strand_id
1 'polypeptide(L)'
;MMWHPEIPLCLYFTTSGCIKMRKFTWESWANVASKPNDTGTVAVLDGYQLLLTLFRYQVVPPPMSTFQLTLLPLGPSPLLNPRPPTHMAFSSCPSMFAVLFPNGHVILYDWHFPHRNPSPKFLSQLT
;
A
#
# COMPACT_ATOMS: atom_id res chain seq x y z
N MET A 1 7.50 -11.53 -26.06
CA MET A 1 6.46 -10.79 -25.31
C MET A 1 6.18 -9.51 -26.07
N MET A 2 4.91 -9.17 -26.31
CA MET A 2 4.51 -7.96 -27.03
C MET A 2 3.26 -7.34 -26.40
N TRP A 3 3.17 -6.01 -26.42
CA TRP A 3 1.95 -5.28 -26.06
C TRP A 3 0.93 -5.37 -27.21
N HIS A 4 -0.36 -5.40 -26.89
CA HIS A 4 -1.42 -5.32 -27.89
C HIS A 4 -1.38 -3.93 -28.56
N PRO A 5 -1.46 -3.84 -29.90
CA PRO A 5 -1.35 -2.56 -30.62
C PRO A 5 -2.53 -1.60 -30.45
N GLU A 6 -3.63 -2.04 -29.83
CA GLU A 6 -4.91 -1.30 -29.80
C GLU A 6 -5.53 -1.33 -28.41
N ILE A 7 -5.41 -2.45 -27.70
CA ILE A 7 -5.90 -2.58 -26.33
C ILE A 7 -4.77 -2.19 -25.37
N PRO A 8 -4.79 -0.99 -24.76
CA PRO A 8 -3.78 -0.61 -23.77
C PRO A 8 -3.83 -1.58 -22.59
N LEU A 9 -2.70 -1.68 -21.87
CA LEU A 9 -2.58 -2.57 -20.71
C LEU A 9 -2.87 -4.05 -21.02
N CYS A 10 -2.79 -4.47 -22.27
CA CYS A 10 -2.93 -5.87 -22.67
C CYS A 10 -1.60 -6.40 -23.22
N LEU A 11 -1.13 -7.50 -22.64
CA LEU A 11 0.17 -8.08 -22.93
C LEU A 11 0.03 -9.53 -23.39
N TYR A 12 0.66 -9.84 -24.52
CA TYR A 12 0.82 -11.20 -25.03
C TYR A 12 2.22 -11.72 -24.73
N PHE A 13 2.30 -12.94 -24.21
CA PHE A 13 3.58 -13.62 -24.00
C PHE A 13 3.44 -15.11 -24.21
N THR A 14 4.53 -15.72 -24.67
CA THR A 14 4.61 -17.14 -25.00
C THR A 14 5.43 -17.86 -23.95
N THR A 15 4.93 -18.98 -23.46
CA THR A 15 5.71 -19.96 -22.69
C THR A 15 5.95 -21.20 -23.55
N SER A 16 6.64 -22.22 -23.06
CA SER A 16 7.08 -23.42 -23.81
C SER A 16 5.97 -24.27 -24.49
N GLY A 17 4.69 -23.87 -24.39
CA GLY A 17 3.59 -24.59 -25.02
C GLY A 17 2.26 -23.84 -25.08
N CYS A 18 2.24 -22.54 -24.76
CA CYS A 18 1.02 -21.75 -24.90
C CYS A 18 1.32 -20.25 -25.06
N ILE A 19 0.35 -19.58 -25.68
CA ILE A 19 0.27 -18.12 -25.74
C ILE A 19 -0.66 -17.68 -24.61
N LYS A 20 -0.20 -16.76 -23.76
CA LYS A 20 -0.97 -16.18 -22.66
C LYS A 20 -1.22 -14.71 -22.94
N MET A 21 -2.43 -14.27 -22.59
CA MET A 21 -2.84 -12.86 -22.60
C MET A 21 -3.05 -12.41 -21.16
N ARG A 22 -2.44 -11.29 -20.77
CA ARG A 22 -2.63 -10.66 -19.46
C ARG A 22 -3.14 -9.23 -19.65
N LYS A 23 -4.23 -8.90 -18.96
CA LYS A 23 -4.79 -7.55 -18.92
C LYS A 23 -4.45 -6.92 -17.57
N PHE A 24 -4.05 -5.65 -17.58
CA PHE A 24 -3.79 -4.85 -16.39
C PHE A 24 -4.86 -3.76 -16.27
N THR A 25 -5.06 -3.28 -15.05
CA THR A 25 -5.89 -2.12 -14.75
C THR A 25 -5.14 -1.22 -13.78
N TRP A 26 -5.47 0.06 -13.80
CA TRP A 26 -5.06 0.97 -12.74
C TRP A 26 -6.02 0.84 -11.57
N GLU A 27 -5.47 0.94 -10.37
CA GLU A 27 -6.22 0.97 -9.13
C GLU A 27 -5.55 1.99 -8.21
N SER A 28 -6.36 2.72 -7.45
CA SER A 28 -5.88 3.60 -6.40
C SER A 28 -6.37 3.05 -5.07
N TRP A 29 -5.46 2.62 -4.22
CA TRP A 29 -5.80 2.15 -2.88
C TRP A 29 -5.98 3.37 -1.99
N ALA A 30 -7.23 3.65 -1.64
CA ALA A 30 -7.58 4.71 -0.71
C ALA A 30 -8.33 4.12 0.49
N ASN A 31 -8.00 4.58 1.69
CA ASN A 31 -8.76 4.26 2.88
C ASN A 31 -10.13 4.93 2.80
N VAL A 32 -11.18 4.15 3.00
CA VAL A 32 -12.56 4.62 3.08
C VAL A 32 -13.06 4.35 4.49
N ALA A 33 -12.76 5.28 5.40
CA ALA A 33 -13.25 5.27 6.77
C ALA A 33 -14.31 6.38 6.96
N SER A 34 -15.21 6.20 7.91
CA SER A 34 -16.15 7.25 8.29
C SER A 34 -15.47 8.30 9.18
N LYS A 35 -15.93 9.55 9.09
CA LYS A 35 -15.57 10.59 10.06
C LYS A 35 -15.89 10.11 11.49
N PRO A 36 -15.08 10.44 12.51
CA PRO A 36 -13.91 11.33 12.49
C PRO A 36 -12.59 10.64 12.11
N ASN A 37 -12.58 9.32 11.89
CA ASN A 37 -11.36 8.53 11.68
C ASN A 37 -10.91 8.48 10.22
N ASP A 38 -11.55 9.24 9.33
CA ASP A 38 -11.16 9.36 7.93
C ASP A 38 -9.85 10.14 7.79
N THR A 39 -8.76 9.41 7.58
CA THR A 39 -7.44 10.01 7.32
C THR A 39 -7.26 10.42 5.86
N GLY A 40 -8.15 9.99 4.96
CA GLY A 40 -7.97 10.13 3.50
C GLY A 40 -6.63 9.57 3.02
N THR A 41 -6.18 8.46 3.61
CA THR A 41 -4.90 7.83 3.24
C THR A 41 -5.00 7.25 1.85
N VAL A 42 -4.05 7.59 0.98
CA VAL A 42 -3.84 6.92 -0.30
C VAL A 42 -2.49 6.21 -0.26
N ALA A 43 -2.48 4.99 -0.76
CA ALA A 43 -1.31 4.15 -0.86
C ALA A 43 -0.85 3.99 -2.31
N VAL A 44 0.47 4.01 -2.49
CA VAL A 44 1.15 3.75 -3.76
C VAL A 44 2.24 2.71 -3.51
N LEU A 45 2.29 1.68 -4.34
CA LEU A 45 3.38 0.69 -4.32
C LEU A 45 4.47 1.11 -5.30
N ASP A 46 5.69 1.28 -4.78
CA ASP A 46 6.91 1.51 -5.53
C ASP A 46 7.92 0.39 -5.26
N GLY A 47 7.86 -0.67 -6.06
CA GLY A 47 8.62 -1.90 -5.85
C GLY A 47 8.26 -2.56 -4.52
N TYR A 48 9.17 -2.49 -3.55
CA TYR A 48 8.97 -3.00 -2.18
C TYR A 48 8.55 -1.91 -1.19
N GLN A 49 8.50 -0.65 -1.61
CA GLN A 49 8.12 0.47 -0.77
C GLN A 49 6.62 0.73 -0.92
N LEU A 50 5.93 0.74 0.21
CA LEU A 50 4.57 1.24 0.33
C LEU A 50 4.62 2.71 0.76
N LEU A 51 4.24 3.60 -0.14
CA LEU A 51 4.18 5.04 0.07
C LEU A 51 2.75 5.41 0.49
N LEU A 52 2.59 5.95 1.70
CA LEU A 52 1.30 6.35 2.25
C LEU A 52 1.23 7.88 2.32
N THR A 53 0.16 8.47 1.81
CA THR A 53 -0.08 9.91 1.85
C THR A 53 -1.41 10.21 2.51
N LEU A 54 -1.39 10.97 3.60
CA LEU A 54 -2.57 11.31 4.40
C LEU A 54 -3.14 12.67 3.95
N PHE A 55 -3.95 12.67 2.90
CA PHE A 55 -4.42 13.92 2.27
C PHE A 55 -5.30 14.80 3.16
N ARG A 56 -5.90 14.27 4.23
CA ARG A 56 -6.65 15.08 5.21
C ARG A 56 -5.76 15.86 6.16
N TYR A 57 -4.49 15.46 6.33
CA TYR A 57 -3.56 16.05 7.28
C TYR A 57 -2.40 16.81 6.64
N GLN A 58 -2.02 16.44 5.42
CA GLN A 58 -0.85 17.01 4.75
C GLN A 58 -1.08 17.16 3.25
N VAL A 59 -0.54 18.24 2.68
CA VAL A 59 -0.52 18.48 1.23
C VAL A 59 0.84 18.05 0.69
N VAL A 60 1.00 16.74 0.48
CA VAL A 60 2.23 16.16 -0.05
C VAL A 60 2.07 15.93 -1.55
N PRO A 61 2.83 16.64 -2.42
CA PRO A 61 2.77 16.39 -3.86
C PRO A 61 3.54 15.13 -4.25
N PRO A 62 3.16 14.44 -5.34
CA PRO A 62 4.04 13.49 -6.00
C PRO A 62 5.37 14.19 -6.39
N PRO A 63 6.55 13.57 -6.20
CA PRO A 63 6.81 12.15 -5.86
C PRO A 63 6.89 11.83 -4.35
N MET A 64 6.57 12.77 -3.46
CA MET A 64 6.72 12.59 -2.01
C MET A 64 5.55 11.80 -1.38
N SER A 65 5.74 11.36 -0.13
CA SER A 65 4.72 10.66 0.69
C SER A 65 4.82 11.04 2.17
N THR A 66 3.74 10.85 2.93
CA THR A 66 3.73 11.10 4.39
C THR A 66 4.52 10.03 5.14
N PHE A 67 4.35 8.77 4.77
CA PHE A 67 5.07 7.64 5.35
C PHE A 67 5.54 6.67 4.26
N GLN A 68 6.62 5.98 4.54
CA GLN A 68 7.16 4.93 3.68
C GLN A 68 7.38 3.67 4.51
N LEU A 69 6.85 2.55 4.04
CA LEU A 69 7.01 1.25 4.68
C LEU A 69 7.68 0.27 3.71
N THR A 70 8.78 -0.34 4.15
CA THR A 70 9.44 -1.40 3.38
C THR A 70 8.75 -2.74 3.62
N LEU A 71 8.20 -3.31 2.54
CA LEU A 71 7.51 -4.58 2.55
C LEU A 71 8.50 -5.72 2.29
N LEU A 72 8.99 -6.32 3.37
CA LEU A 72 9.84 -7.50 3.31
C LEU A 72 8.99 -8.78 3.42
N PRO A 73 9.17 -9.77 2.52
CA PRO A 73 8.51 -11.06 2.69
C PRO A 73 9.00 -11.72 3.98
N LEU A 74 8.07 -11.99 4.89
CA LEU A 74 8.33 -12.70 6.15
C LEU A 74 8.62 -14.18 5.83
N GLY A 75 9.89 -14.57 5.78
CA GLY A 75 10.27 -15.97 5.67
C GLY A 75 11.79 -16.19 5.63
N PRO A 76 12.33 -17.19 6.36
CA PRO A 76 13.76 -17.50 6.39
C PRO A 76 14.25 -18.23 5.13
N SER A 77 13.55 -18.08 4.00
CA SER A 77 13.78 -18.84 2.77
C SER A 77 14.58 -18.00 1.78
N PRO A 78 15.92 -18.15 1.71
CA PRO A 78 16.76 -17.52 0.69
C PRO A 78 16.51 -18.06 -0.74
N LEU A 79 15.61 -19.05 -0.89
CA LEU A 79 15.26 -19.66 -2.18
C LEU A 79 14.05 -18.99 -2.86
N LEU A 80 13.29 -18.18 -2.14
CA LEU A 80 12.20 -17.39 -2.71
C LEU A 80 12.76 -16.02 -3.07
N ASN A 81 13.10 -15.83 -4.36
CA ASN A 81 13.38 -14.50 -4.90
C ASN A 81 12.25 -13.58 -4.45
N PRO A 82 12.52 -12.56 -3.60
CA PRO A 82 11.49 -11.64 -3.17
C PRO A 82 10.88 -11.04 -4.42
N ARG A 83 9.56 -10.92 -4.44
CA ARG A 83 8.84 -10.23 -5.50
C ARG A 83 8.05 -9.10 -4.87
N PRO A 84 7.92 -7.96 -5.56
CA PRO A 84 7.08 -6.89 -5.07
C PRO A 84 5.64 -7.40 -4.86
N PRO A 85 4.91 -6.83 -3.91
CA PRO A 85 3.50 -7.15 -3.72
C PRO A 85 2.70 -6.95 -5.01
N THR A 86 1.63 -7.74 -5.16
CA THR A 86 0.73 -7.65 -6.31
C THR A 86 -0.47 -6.76 -6.05
N HIS A 87 -0.97 -6.74 -4.81
CA HIS A 87 -2.20 -6.04 -4.46
C HIS A 87 -2.22 -5.68 -2.98
N MET A 88 -3.05 -4.72 -2.59
CA MET A 88 -3.32 -4.40 -1.20
C MET A 88 -4.77 -3.97 -1.00
N ALA A 89 -5.24 -4.05 0.25
CA ALA A 89 -6.56 -3.58 0.62
C ALA A 89 -6.52 -2.92 2.00
N PHE A 90 -7.14 -1.75 2.12
CA PHE A 90 -7.40 -1.15 3.42
C PHE A 90 -8.52 -1.89 4.14
N SER A 91 -8.39 -2.03 5.45
CA SER A 91 -9.49 -2.45 6.31
C SER A 91 -10.50 -1.32 6.47
N SER A 92 -11.76 -1.65 6.74
CA SER A 92 -12.75 -0.67 7.19
C SER A 92 -12.41 -0.11 8.58
N CYS A 93 -11.53 -0.78 9.33
CA CYS A 93 -10.96 -0.28 10.57
C CYS A 93 -9.75 0.64 10.26
N PRO A 94 -9.65 1.83 10.89
CA PRO A 94 -8.73 2.90 10.47
C PRO A 94 -7.24 2.68 10.75
N SER A 95 -6.82 1.45 11.09
CA SER A 95 -5.43 1.14 11.42
C SER A 95 -4.87 -0.07 10.68
N MET A 96 -5.61 -0.71 9.79
CA MET A 96 -5.15 -1.97 9.20
C MET A 96 -5.18 -1.95 7.68
N PHE A 97 -4.22 -2.65 7.08
CA PHE A 97 -4.27 -3.01 5.66
C PHE A 97 -3.62 -4.38 5.44
N ALA A 98 -4.07 -5.05 4.38
CA ALA A 98 -3.54 -6.32 3.94
C ALA A 98 -2.71 -6.12 2.65
N VAL A 99 -1.63 -6.87 2.52
CA VAL A 99 -0.76 -6.88 1.34
C VAL A 99 -0.66 -8.30 0.80
N LEU A 100 -0.98 -8.49 -0.47
CA LEU A 100 -0.93 -9.77 -1.19
C LEU A 100 0.35 -9.86 -2.03
N PHE A 101 1.07 -10.97 -1.89
CA PHE A 101 2.28 -11.28 -2.66
C PHE A 101 2.00 -12.27 -3.80
N PRO A 102 2.84 -12.30 -4.85
CA PRO A 102 2.63 -13.19 -6.01
C PRO A 102 2.60 -14.69 -5.71
N ASN A 103 3.16 -15.10 -4.56
CA ASN A 103 3.17 -16.48 -4.08
C ASN A 103 1.89 -16.84 -3.30
N GLY A 104 0.91 -15.93 -3.20
CA GLY A 104 -0.34 -16.14 -2.48
C GLY A 104 -0.26 -15.84 -0.98
N HIS A 105 0.90 -15.42 -0.45
CA HIS A 105 1.00 -15.00 0.94
C HIS A 105 0.34 -13.63 1.13
N VAL A 106 -0.35 -13.49 2.26
CA VAL A 106 -0.95 -12.23 2.69
C VAL A 106 -0.33 -11.83 4.02
N ILE A 107 0.12 -10.58 4.11
CA ILE A 107 0.62 -9.99 5.36
C ILE A 107 -0.36 -8.90 5.78
N LEU A 108 -0.76 -8.94 7.05
CA LEU A 108 -1.56 -7.88 7.68
C LEU A 108 -0.62 -6.92 8.39
N TYR A 109 -0.83 -5.64 8.15
CA TYR A 109 -0.12 -4.56 8.82
C TYR A 109 -1.11 -3.80 9.68
N ASP A 110 -0.74 -3.60 10.94
CA ASP A 110 -1.37 -2.62 11.82
C ASP A 110 -0.49 -1.38 11.85
N TRP A 111 -1.09 -0.23 11.60
CA TRP A 111 -0.43 1.06 11.56
C TRP A 111 -1.24 2.04 12.40
N HIS A 112 -0.55 2.74 13.29
CA HIS A 112 -1.17 3.76 14.12
C HIS A 112 -0.61 5.12 13.78
N PHE A 113 -1.50 6.02 13.33
CA PHE A 113 -1.20 7.43 13.29
C PHE A 113 -1.35 8.00 14.71
N PRO A 114 -0.32 8.57 15.34
CA PRO A 114 -0.48 9.20 16.63
C PRO A 114 -1.42 10.39 16.49
N HIS A 115 -2.60 10.30 17.11
CA HIS A 115 -3.52 11.41 17.23
C HIS A 115 -2.80 12.56 17.94
N ARG A 116 -2.54 13.67 17.25
CA ARG A 116 -2.05 14.91 17.87
C ARG A 116 -3.18 15.51 18.70
N ASN A 117 -3.40 14.97 19.89
CA ASN A 117 -3.85 15.78 21.02
C ASN A 117 -2.59 16.05 21.86
N PRO A 118 -1.92 17.21 21.74
CA PRO A 118 -1.27 17.74 22.91
C PRO A 118 -2.41 18.07 23.86
N SER A 119 -2.76 17.16 24.76
CA SER A 119 -3.40 17.60 25.99
C SER A 119 -2.50 18.73 26.52
N PRO A 120 -3.01 19.96 26.72
CA PRO A 120 -2.21 20.96 27.40
C PRO A 120 -1.83 20.34 28.74
N LYS A 121 -0.55 20.01 28.92
CA LYS A 121 -0.04 19.64 30.24
C LYS A 121 -0.19 20.90 31.07
N PHE A 122 -1.28 20.97 31.83
CA PHE A 122 -1.45 22.00 32.83
C PHE A 122 -0.35 21.72 33.86
N LEU A 123 0.71 22.52 33.80
CA LEU A 123 1.69 22.62 34.87
C LEU A 123 0.95 23.19 36.08
N SER A 124 0.50 22.33 36.99
CA SER A 124 0.33 22.73 38.39
C SER A 124 1.59 22.32 39.14
N GLN A 125 2.50 23.27 39.27
CA GLN A 125 3.38 23.32 40.44
C GLN A 125 2.53 23.62 41.70
N LEU A 126 3.09 23.23 42.86
CA LEU A 126 2.72 23.57 44.25
C LEU A 126 1.53 22.76 44.78
N THR A 127 1.63 22.02 45.90
CA THR A 127 2.30 22.32 47.18
C THR A 127 2.84 21.04 47.81
#